data_AF-A0AAU4Z0Q7-F1
#
_entry.id   AF-A0AAU4Z0Q7-F1
#
_cell.length_a   1.000
_cell.length_b   1.000
_cell.length_c   1.000
_cell.angle_alpha   90.00
_cell.angle_beta   90.00
_cell.angle_gamma   90.00
#
_symmetry.space_group_name_H-M   'P 1'
#
loop_
_entity.id
_entity.type
_entity.pdbx_description
1 polymer ?
#
loop_
_entity_poly.entity_id
_entity_poly.type
_entity_poly.pdbx_seq_one_letter_code
_entity_poly.pdbx_strand_id
1 'polypeptide(L)'
;MSELGIALIAAGAALAGSVATGWYTRSAGLRQAEAARRAGDRQADALLETVRMTLREQAAVRVLDIRRQTYVAFLGAAESRIRIERTGRGRGDDDALLETALGEVALEGPAEVAAAAQDVADRLRRHEAPDGIQRAKLVFVAAAQEALTAPPGAR
;
A
#
# COMPACT_ATOMS: atom_id res chain seq x y z
N MET A 1 25.12 61.06 -54.03
CA MET A 1 25.38 60.20 -52.85
C MET A 1 26.40 59.17 -53.25
N SER A 2 27.53 59.10 -52.55
CA SER A 2 28.66 58.22 -52.88
C SER A 2 28.37 56.76 -52.47
N GLU A 3 28.80 55.79 -53.29
CA GLU A 3 28.71 54.34 -53.01
C GLU A 3 29.25 53.97 -51.62
N LEU A 4 30.23 54.73 -51.13
CA LEU A 4 30.83 54.63 -49.80
C LEU A 4 29.81 54.81 -48.65
N GLY A 5 28.83 55.71 -48.81
CA GLY A 5 27.78 55.93 -47.82
C GLY A 5 26.77 54.77 -47.78
N ILE A 6 26.45 54.18 -48.94
CA ILE A 6 25.55 53.03 -49.04
C ILE A 6 26.22 51.80 -48.43
N ALA A 7 27.51 51.58 -48.68
CA ALA A 7 28.29 50.49 -48.11
C ALA A 7 28.38 50.55 -46.57
N LEU A 8 28.58 51.74 -46.00
CA LEU A 8 28.61 51.94 -44.55
C LEU A 8 27.26 51.65 -43.87
N ILE A 9 26.17 52.11 -44.48
CA ILE A 9 24.81 51.83 -43.98
C ILE A 9 24.50 50.33 -44.07
N ALA A 10 24.88 49.68 -45.16
CA ALA A 10 24.69 48.23 -45.35
C ALA A 10 25.50 47.42 -44.33
N ALA A 11 26.77 47.76 -44.10
CA ALA A 11 27.62 47.10 -43.11
C ALA A 11 27.09 47.32 -41.67
N GLY A 12 26.63 48.53 -41.36
CA GLY A 12 26.01 48.84 -40.06
C GLY A 12 24.71 48.06 -39.83
N ALA A 13 23.86 47.93 -40.85
CA ALA A 13 22.62 47.17 -40.77
C ALA A 13 22.88 45.67 -40.56
N ALA A 14 23.89 45.09 -41.21
CA ALA A 14 24.25 43.68 -41.05
C ALA A 14 24.78 43.35 -39.64
N LEU A 15 25.60 44.24 -39.06
CA LEU A 15 26.10 44.10 -37.69
C LEU A 15 24.96 44.26 -36.68
N ALA A 16 24.10 45.27 -36.87
CA ALA A 16 22.93 45.48 -36.01
C ALA A 16 21.96 44.29 -36.06
N GLY A 17 21.67 43.77 -37.25
CA GLY A 17 20.83 42.59 -37.44
C GLY A 17 21.40 41.33 -36.78
N SER A 18 22.72 41.13 -36.86
CA SER A 18 23.39 39.98 -36.24
C SER A 18 23.35 40.04 -34.71
N VAL A 19 23.57 41.22 -34.12
CA VAL A 19 23.48 41.42 -32.66
C VAL A 19 22.05 41.24 -32.17
N ALA A 20 21.06 41.82 -32.87
CA ALA A 20 19.65 41.67 -32.52
C ALA A 20 19.20 40.22 -32.57
N THR A 21 19.60 39.48 -33.60
CA THR A 21 19.29 38.05 -33.77
C THR A 21 19.96 37.20 -32.69
N GLY A 22 21.24 37.46 -32.36
CA GLY A 22 21.97 36.76 -31.31
C GLY A 22 21.40 37.00 -29.91
N TRP A 23 20.98 38.23 -29.60
CA TRP A 23 20.33 38.55 -28.33
C TRP A 23 18.95 37.89 -28.21
N TYR A 24 18.14 37.94 -29.28
CA TYR A 24 16.82 37.33 -29.29
C TYR A 24 16.90 35.81 -29.11
N THR A 25 17.77 35.13 -29.85
CA THR A 25 18.00 33.68 -29.73
C THR A 25 18.49 33.28 -28.34
N ARG A 26 19.42 34.05 -27.73
CA ARG A 26 19.86 33.80 -26.36
C ARG A 26 18.74 33.97 -25.34
N SER A 27 17.96 35.05 -25.45
CA SER A 27 16.86 35.34 -24.52
C SER A 27 15.71 34.34 -24.64
N ALA A 28 15.40 33.89 -25.86
CA ALA A 28 14.43 32.84 -26.13
C ALA A 28 14.90 31.49 -25.56
N GLY A 29 16.17 31.14 -25.73
CA GLY A 29 16.76 29.91 -25.18
C GLY A 29 16.75 29.87 -23.65
N LEU A 30 17.04 30.99 -22.98
CA LEU A 30 16.98 31.08 -21.52
C LEU A 30 15.55 30.93 -20.98
N ARG A 31 14.57 31.60 -21.61
CA ARG A 31 13.15 31.48 -21.25
C ARG A 31 12.61 30.07 -21.49
N GLN A 32 13.03 29.43 -22.58
CA GLN A 32 12.65 28.05 -22.89
C GLN A 32 13.28 27.04 -21.92
N ALA A 33 14.54 27.25 -21.52
CA ALA A 33 15.19 26.43 -20.50
C ALA A 33 14.53 26.56 -19.12
N GLU A 34 14.13 27.77 -18.71
CA GLU A 34 13.37 27.98 -17.47
C GLU A 34 11.98 27.37 -17.53
N ALA A 35 11.27 27.50 -18.67
CA ALA A 35 9.96 26.87 -18.86
C ALA A 35 10.07 25.33 -18.82
N ALA A 36 11.10 24.75 -19.44
CA ALA A 36 11.39 23.33 -19.41
C ALA A 36 11.77 22.84 -18.01
N ARG A 37 12.55 23.61 -17.24
CA ARG A 37 12.85 23.29 -15.83
C ARG A 37 11.58 23.30 -14.97
N ARG A 38 10.77 24.37 -15.03
CA ARG A 38 9.51 24.44 -14.28
C ARG A 38 8.50 23.36 -14.66
N ALA A 39 8.49 22.94 -15.94
CA ALA A 39 7.68 21.81 -16.40
C ALA A 39 8.23 20.47 -15.90
N GLY A 40 9.56 20.31 -15.92
CA GLY A 40 10.25 19.13 -15.39
C GLY A 40 10.11 18.96 -13.88
N ASP A 41 10.21 20.05 -13.11
CA ASP A 41 10.03 20.05 -11.65
C ASP A 41 8.61 19.59 -11.29
N ARG A 42 7.59 20.12 -11.99
CA ARG A 42 6.20 19.69 -11.80
C ARG A 42 5.95 18.24 -12.23
N GLN A 43 6.64 17.76 -13.27
CA GLN A 43 6.58 16.35 -13.67
C GLN A 43 7.24 15.44 -12.62
N ALA A 44 8.37 15.86 -12.05
CA ALA A 44 9.04 15.13 -10.98
C ALA A 44 8.16 15.04 -9.73
N ASP A 45 7.51 16.13 -9.32
CA ASP A 45 6.58 16.15 -8.18
C ASP A 45 5.37 15.22 -8.42
N ALA A 46 4.78 15.25 -9.61
CA ALA A 46 3.66 14.38 -9.97
C ALA A 46 4.06 12.89 -9.96
N LEU A 47 5.26 12.56 -10.43
CA LEU A 47 5.80 11.20 -10.36
C LEU A 47 6.03 10.75 -8.92
N LEU A 48 6.61 11.63 -8.09
CA LEU A 48 6.82 11.33 -6.66
C LEU A 48 5.51 11.09 -5.92
N GLU A 49 4.47 11.87 -6.20
CA GLU A 49 3.17 11.65 -5.56
C GLU A 49 2.54 10.33 -6.01
N THR A 50 2.64 10.00 -7.29
CA THR A 50 2.19 8.70 -7.81
C THR A 50 2.90 7.55 -7.11
N VAL A 51 4.23 7.60 -6.99
CA VAL A 51 5.02 6.57 -6.28
C VAL A 51 4.60 6.48 -4.81
N ARG A 52 4.41 7.61 -4.13
CA ARG A 52 3.94 7.62 -2.73
C ARG A 52 2.56 6.98 -2.58
N MET A 53 1.63 7.32 -3.48
CA MET A 53 0.30 6.72 -3.52
C MET A 53 0.39 5.20 -3.72
N THR A 54 1.14 4.74 -4.72
CA THR A 54 1.34 3.31 -4.98
C THR A 54 1.99 2.58 -3.81
N LEU A 55 2.99 3.17 -3.15
CA LEU A 55 3.62 2.56 -1.97
C LEU A 55 2.64 2.43 -0.80
N ARG A 56 1.77 3.42 -0.59
CA ARG A 56 0.72 3.35 0.44
C ARG A 56 -0.30 2.26 0.12
N GLU A 57 -0.72 2.15 -1.14
CA GLU A 57 -1.63 1.08 -1.60
C GLU A 57 -0.99 -0.30 -1.41
N GLN A 58 0.27 -0.46 -1.78
CA GLN A 58 1.02 -1.71 -1.58
C GLN A 58 1.17 -2.06 -0.11
N ALA A 59 1.43 -1.07 0.76
CA ALA A 59 1.49 -1.28 2.20
C ALA A 59 0.14 -1.75 2.76
N ALA A 60 -0.97 -1.15 2.31
CA ALA A 60 -2.32 -1.55 2.72
C ALA A 60 -2.65 -2.99 2.30
N VAL A 61 -2.33 -3.38 1.06
CA VAL A 61 -2.51 -4.76 0.58
C VAL A 61 -1.68 -5.74 1.42
N ARG A 62 -0.43 -5.39 1.73
CA ARG A 62 0.45 -6.24 2.56
C ARG A 62 -0.13 -6.49 3.95
N VAL A 63 -0.71 -5.47 4.58
CA VAL A 63 -1.36 -5.61 5.90
C VAL A 63 -2.56 -6.57 5.82
N LEU A 64 -3.39 -6.47 4.77
CA LEU A 64 -4.51 -7.38 4.57
C LEU A 64 -4.05 -8.83 4.33
N ASP A 65 -2.96 -9.02 3.58
CA ASP A 65 -2.40 -10.34 3.34
C ASP A 65 -1.83 -10.97 4.63
N ILE A 66 -1.13 -10.19 5.46
CA ILE A 66 -0.65 -10.65 6.77
C ILE A 66 -1.83 -11.09 7.63
N ARG A 67 -2.88 -10.25 7.76
CA ARG A 67 -4.09 -10.60 8.52
C ARG A 67 -4.77 -11.87 8.00
N ARG A 68 -4.89 -12.01 6.67
CA ARG A 68 -5.47 -13.21 6.06
C ARG A 68 -4.69 -14.46 6.45
N GLN A 69 -3.36 -14.40 6.41
CA GLN A 69 -2.49 -15.51 6.81
C GLN A 69 -2.67 -15.86 8.29
N THR A 70 -2.68 -14.86 9.17
CA THR A 70 -2.92 -15.03 10.62
C THR A 70 -4.27 -15.70 10.91
N TYR A 71 -5.35 -15.25 10.26
CA TYR A 71 -6.67 -15.83 10.48
C TYR A 71 -6.78 -17.27 9.97
N VAL A 72 -6.14 -17.57 8.83
CA VAL A 72 -6.07 -18.93 8.29
C VAL A 72 -5.24 -19.85 9.20
N ALA A 73 -4.13 -19.37 9.75
CA ALA A 73 -3.30 -20.14 10.68
C ALA A 73 -4.08 -20.51 11.95
N PHE A 74 -4.80 -19.55 12.54
CA PHE A 74 -5.67 -19.80 13.69
C PHE A 74 -6.78 -20.81 13.37
N LEU A 75 -7.47 -20.65 12.24
CA LEU A 75 -8.52 -21.58 11.83
C LEU A 75 -7.97 -23.00 11.62
N GLY A 76 -6.77 -23.11 11.03
CA GLY A 76 -6.07 -24.38 10.85
C GLY A 76 -5.73 -25.06 12.18
N ALA A 77 -5.25 -24.31 13.16
CA ALA A 77 -4.96 -24.82 14.50
C ALA A 77 -6.25 -25.27 15.22
N ALA A 78 -7.32 -24.46 15.16
CA ALA A 78 -8.61 -24.78 15.76
C ALA A 78 -9.23 -26.05 15.15
N GLU A 79 -9.23 -26.18 13.82
CA GLU A 79 -9.71 -27.38 13.11
C GLU A 79 -8.90 -28.62 13.44
N SER A 80 -7.59 -28.46 13.60
CA SER A 80 -6.73 -29.56 14.04
C SER A 80 -7.13 -30.01 15.44
N ARG A 81 -7.38 -29.07 16.36
CA ARG A 81 -7.85 -29.40 17.72
C ARG A 81 -9.21 -30.10 17.74
N ILE A 82 -10.20 -29.60 17.00
CA ILE A 82 -11.53 -30.23 16.86
C ILE A 82 -11.40 -31.67 16.37
N ARG A 83 -10.50 -31.92 15.41
CA ARG A 83 -10.26 -33.26 14.86
C ARG A 83 -9.69 -34.21 15.92
N ILE A 84 -8.81 -33.71 16.78
CA ILE A 84 -8.20 -34.49 17.87
C ILE A 84 -9.26 -34.92 18.87
N GLU A 85 -10.11 -33.99 19.32
CA GLU A 85 -11.20 -34.31 20.25
C GLU A 85 -12.13 -35.39 19.68
N ARG A 86 -12.43 -35.31 18.38
CA ARG A 86 -13.31 -36.27 17.71
C ARG A 86 -12.68 -37.64 17.47
N THR A 87 -11.36 -37.71 17.26
CA THR A 87 -10.69 -38.94 16.79
C THR A 87 -9.69 -39.52 17.78
N GLY A 88 -9.37 -38.80 18.86
CA GLY A 88 -8.34 -39.14 19.84
C GLY A 88 -6.91 -39.13 19.28
N ARG A 89 -6.70 -38.72 18.02
CA ARG A 89 -5.38 -38.70 17.37
C ARG A 89 -4.91 -37.28 17.14
N GLY A 90 -3.95 -36.83 17.94
CA GLY A 90 -3.31 -35.53 17.84
C GLY A 90 -1.80 -35.58 18.08
N ARG A 91 -1.11 -34.52 17.67
CA ARG A 91 0.26 -34.25 18.14
C ARG A 91 0.19 -33.55 19.49
N GLY A 92 1.22 -33.75 20.31
CA GLY A 92 1.34 -33.08 21.61
C GLY A 92 1.35 -31.55 21.51
N ASP A 93 1.72 -31.01 20.35
CA ASP A 93 1.94 -29.57 20.16
C ASP A 93 0.71 -28.80 19.66
N ASP A 94 -0.42 -29.47 19.38
CA ASP A 94 -1.59 -28.82 18.77
C ASP A 94 -2.20 -27.73 19.67
N ASP A 95 -2.12 -27.88 21.00
CA ASP A 95 -2.55 -26.86 21.97
C ASP A 95 -1.61 -25.64 21.96
N ALA A 96 -0.30 -25.85 21.87
CA ALA A 96 0.67 -24.77 21.78
C ALA A 96 0.53 -23.99 20.46
N LEU A 97 0.22 -24.68 19.36
CA LEU A 97 -0.05 -24.06 18.06
C LEU A 97 -1.32 -23.20 18.09
N LEU A 98 -2.38 -23.66 18.75
CA LEU A 98 -3.61 -22.89 18.91
C LEU A 98 -3.39 -21.62 19.74
N GLU A 99 -2.68 -21.71 20.87
CA GLU A 99 -2.37 -20.54 21.71
C GLU A 99 -1.46 -19.54 20.99
N THR A 100 -0.47 -20.03 20.23
CA THR A 100 0.41 -19.16 19.42
C THR A 100 -0.40 -18.41 18.37
N ALA A 101 -1.24 -19.12 17.60
CA ALA A 101 -2.06 -18.51 16.57
C ALA A 101 -3.11 -17.54 17.16
N LEU A 102 -3.64 -17.82 18.34
CA LEU A 102 -4.51 -16.90 19.07
C LEU A 102 -3.79 -15.60 19.44
N GLY A 103 -2.53 -15.70 19.92
CA GLY A 103 -1.69 -14.54 20.19
C GLY A 103 -1.44 -13.69 18.94
N GLU A 104 -1.21 -14.33 17.79
CA GLU A 104 -1.05 -13.63 16.51
C GLU A 104 -2.35 -12.90 16.09
N VAL A 105 -3.51 -13.55 16.24
CA VAL A 105 -4.81 -12.91 15.95
C VAL A 105 -5.05 -11.71 16.87
N ALA A 106 -4.71 -11.82 18.15
CA ALA A 106 -4.85 -10.73 19.11
C ALA A 106 -3.93 -9.53 18.79
N LEU A 107 -2.78 -9.78 18.17
CA LEU A 107 -1.83 -8.75 17.76
C LEU A 107 -2.25 -8.06 16.45
N GLU A 108 -2.65 -8.83 15.45
CA GLU A 108 -2.85 -8.36 14.07
C GLU A 108 -4.30 -7.97 13.76
N GLY A 109 -5.26 -8.58 14.46
CA GLY A 109 -6.68 -8.43 14.21
C GLY A 109 -7.34 -7.26 14.94
N PRO A 110 -8.48 -6.77 14.44
CA PRO A 110 -9.33 -5.86 15.20
C PRO A 110 -9.95 -6.58 16.39
N ALA A 111 -10.41 -5.81 17.39
CA ALA A 111 -10.83 -6.32 18.69
C ALA A 111 -11.96 -7.36 18.58
N GLU A 112 -12.85 -7.20 17.61
CA GLU A 112 -13.98 -8.09 17.34
C GLU A 112 -13.50 -9.46 16.87
N VAL A 113 -12.48 -9.51 16.00
CA VAL A 113 -11.89 -10.76 15.52
C VAL A 113 -11.12 -11.47 16.63
N ALA A 114 -10.38 -10.71 17.43
CA ALA A 114 -9.66 -11.25 18.59
C ALA A 114 -10.63 -11.83 19.63
N ALA A 115 -11.73 -11.14 19.92
CA ALA A 115 -12.76 -11.63 20.84
C ALA A 115 -13.44 -12.91 20.32
N ALA A 116 -13.74 -12.98 19.02
CA ALA A 116 -14.32 -14.18 18.42
C ALA A 116 -13.33 -15.36 18.41
N ALA A 117 -12.04 -15.11 18.17
CA ALA A 117 -11.00 -16.15 18.27
C ALA A 117 -10.85 -16.66 19.71
N GLN A 118 -10.88 -15.76 20.69
CA GLN A 118 -10.86 -16.12 22.10
C GLN A 118 -12.04 -17.01 22.48
N ASP A 119 -13.27 -16.69 22.02
CA ASP A 119 -14.44 -17.55 22.27
C ASP A 119 -14.25 -18.94 21.68
N VAL A 120 -13.72 -19.08 20.47
CA VAL A 120 -13.40 -20.39 19.88
C VAL A 120 -12.41 -21.16 20.75
N ALA A 121 -11.31 -20.53 21.15
CA ALA A 121 -10.29 -21.18 21.97
C ALA A 121 -10.84 -21.59 23.35
N ASP A 122 -11.60 -20.72 24.02
CA ASP A 122 -12.19 -21.01 25.32
C ASP A 122 -13.18 -22.18 25.27
N ARG A 123 -14.00 -22.26 24.21
CA ARG A 123 -14.91 -23.39 24.01
C ARG A 123 -14.19 -24.70 23.77
N LEU A 124 -13.09 -24.68 23.00
CA LEU A 124 -12.24 -25.85 22.79
C LEU A 124 -11.58 -26.29 24.10
N ARG A 125 -11.02 -25.36 24.88
CA ARG A 125 -10.44 -25.66 26.20
C ARG A 125 -11.46 -26.24 27.18
N ARG A 126 -12.72 -25.80 27.10
CA ARG A 126 -13.84 -26.31 27.92
C ARG A 126 -14.47 -27.59 27.39
N HIS A 127 -14.00 -28.12 26.24
CA HIS A 127 -14.59 -29.27 25.56
C HIS A 127 -16.11 -29.12 25.36
N GLU A 128 -16.55 -27.93 24.93
CA GLU A 128 -17.96 -27.67 24.65
C GLU A 128 -18.53 -28.57 23.55
N ALA A 129 -19.86 -28.66 23.47
CA ALA A 129 -20.52 -29.43 22.44
C ALA A 129 -20.09 -28.97 21.02
N PRO A 130 -19.97 -29.90 20.05
CA PRO A 130 -19.53 -29.57 18.68
C PRO A 130 -20.32 -28.43 18.02
N ASP A 131 -21.63 -28.35 18.26
CA ASP A 131 -22.48 -27.28 17.72
C ASP A 131 -22.18 -25.90 18.32
N GLY A 132 -21.69 -25.86 19.57
CA GLY A 132 -21.22 -24.62 20.21
C GLY A 132 -19.93 -24.13 19.57
N ILE A 133 -18.97 -25.03 19.39
CA ILE A 133 -17.68 -24.75 18.74
C ILE A 133 -17.90 -24.32 17.28
N GLN A 134 -18.76 -25.01 16.54
CA GLN A 134 -19.08 -24.67 15.15
C GLN A 134 -19.70 -23.28 15.03
N ARG A 135 -20.61 -22.92 15.94
CA ARG A 135 -21.20 -21.57 15.97
C ARG A 135 -20.14 -20.49 16.25
N ALA A 136 -19.29 -20.68 17.24
CA ALA A 136 -18.21 -19.74 17.54
C ALA A 136 -17.25 -19.56 16.35
N LYS A 137 -16.92 -20.65 15.65
CA LYS A 137 -16.09 -20.61 14.44
C LYS A 137 -16.75 -19.80 13.31
N LEU A 138 -18.06 -19.94 13.11
CA LEU A 138 -18.79 -19.14 12.12
C LEU A 138 -18.78 -17.65 12.47
N VAL A 139 -18.90 -17.31 13.76
CA VAL A 139 -18.78 -15.91 14.24
C VAL A 139 -17.38 -15.37 13.96
N PHE A 140 -16.33 -16.13 14.25
CA PHE A 140 -14.96 -15.75 13.92
C PHE A 140 -14.75 -15.54 12.42
N VAL A 141 -15.24 -16.46 11.57
CA VAL A 141 -15.12 -16.32 10.10
C VAL A 141 -15.86 -15.08 9.60
N ALA A 142 -17.06 -14.79 10.11
CA ALA A 142 -17.81 -13.59 9.75
C ALA A 142 -17.03 -12.31 10.12
N ALA A 143 -16.52 -12.22 11.35
CA ALA A 143 -15.73 -11.09 11.81
C ALA A 143 -14.43 -10.93 10.99
N ALA A 144 -13.75 -12.04 10.67
CA ALA A 144 -12.54 -12.03 9.85
C ALA A 144 -12.82 -11.55 8.42
N GLN A 145 -13.94 -11.94 7.82
CA GLN A 145 -14.35 -11.49 6.49
C GLN A 145 -14.68 -9.99 6.47
N GLU A 146 -15.38 -9.51 7.50
CA GLU A 146 -15.67 -8.09 7.66
C GLU A 146 -14.37 -7.27 7.82
N ALA A 147 -13.44 -7.74 8.65
CA ALA A 147 -12.14 -7.11 8.86
C ALA A 147 -11.25 -7.06 7.60
N LEU A 148 -11.43 -8.01 6.67
CA LEU A 148 -10.69 -8.07 5.40
C LEU A 148 -11.37 -7.30 4.25
N THR A 149 -12.64 -6.96 4.39
CA THR A 149 -13.38 -6.16 3.40
C THR A 149 -13.48 -4.68 3.79
N ALA A 150 -13.37 -4.37 5.09
CA ALA A 150 -13.35 -2.99 5.58
C ALA A 150 -12.12 -2.23 5.08
N PRO A 151 -12.27 -1.01 4.54
CA PRO A 151 -11.15 -0.18 4.15
C PRO A 151 -10.30 0.19 5.38
N PRO A 152 -8.95 0.24 5.26
CA PRO A 152 -8.08 0.59 6.38
C PRO A 152 -8.35 2.04 6.80
N GLY A 153 -9.13 2.22 7.88
CA GLY A 153 -9.48 3.54 8.42
C GLY A 153 -10.91 3.72 8.92
N ALA A 154 -11.80 2.75 8.76
CA ALA A 154 -13.10 2.75 9.45
C ALA A 154 -12.90 2.32 10.92
N ARG A 155 -12.64 3.28 11.81
CA ARG A 155 -12.80 3.16 13.25
C ARG A 155 -13.69 4.29 13.73
#